data_AF-A0A1D2X5G2-F1
#
_entry.id   AF-A0A1D2X5G2-F1
#
_cell.length_a   1.000
_cell.length_b   1.000
_cell.length_c   1.000
_cell.angle_alpha   90.00
_cell.angle_beta   90.00
_cell.angle_gamma   90.00
#
_symmetry.space_group_name_H-M   'P 1'
#
loop_
_entity.id
_entity.type
_entity.pdbx_description
1 polymer ?
#
loop_
_entity_poly.entity_id
_entity_poly.type
_entity_poly.pdbx_seq_one_letter_code
_entity_poly.pdbx_strand_id
1 'polypeptide(L)'
;MSFANGSVNNKAGRNEGSCKIFSFGLVHDLSEQAVLSCFGDFYRKDVLQNPDGERHANIRAFMESGWAGIQFECSALTDKSAVF
;
A
#
# COMPACT_ATOMS: atom_id res chain seq x y z
N MET A 1 -8.67 -6.31 6.28
CA MET A 1 -9.02 -4.98 6.79
C MET A 1 -9.42 -4.07 5.64
N SER A 2 -10.31 -3.12 5.87
CA SER A 2 -10.55 -2.02 4.93
C SER A 2 -9.49 -0.94 5.10
N PHE A 3 -9.14 -0.24 4.02
CA PHE A 3 -8.25 0.93 4.08
C PHE A 3 -8.54 1.89 2.92
N ALA A 4 -8.28 3.17 3.14
CA ALA A 4 -8.29 4.19 2.11
C ALA A 4 -6.84 4.54 1.70
N ASN A 5 -6.69 4.92 0.44
CA ASN A 5 -5.44 5.39 -0.16
C ASN A 5 -5.78 6.52 -1.13
N GLY A 6 -5.78 7.75 -0.63
CA GLY A 6 -6.29 8.91 -1.37
C GLY A 6 -7.75 8.70 -1.78
N SER A 7 -8.02 8.73 -3.08
CA SER A 7 -9.36 8.50 -3.65
C SER A 7 -9.76 7.02 -3.74
N VAL A 8 -8.83 6.08 -3.48
CA VAL A 8 -9.06 4.64 -3.62
C VAL A 8 -9.52 4.04 -2.28
N ASN A 9 -10.76 3.56 -2.26
CA ASN A 9 -11.34 2.87 -1.11
C ASN A 9 -11.25 1.34 -1.29
N ASN A 10 -10.61 0.66 -0.33
CA ASN A 10 -10.41 -0.79 -0.35
C ASN A 10 -11.25 -1.43 0.76
N LYS A 11 -12.22 -2.26 0.38
CA LYS A 11 -12.99 -3.06 1.34
C LYS A 11 -12.15 -4.21 1.89
N ALA A 12 -12.49 -4.69 3.09
CA ALA A 12 -11.91 -5.93 3.62
C ALA A 12 -11.98 -7.09 2.61
N GLY A 13 -10.87 -7.83 2.48
CA GLY A 13 -10.74 -8.93 1.51
C GLY A 13 -10.44 -8.49 0.06
N ARG A 14 -10.33 -7.19 -0.22
CA ARG A 14 -9.94 -6.67 -1.54
C ARG A 14 -8.55 -6.06 -1.47
N ASN A 15 -7.77 -6.25 -2.53
CA ASN A 15 -6.42 -5.71 -2.67
C ASN A 15 -5.52 -6.07 -1.46
N GLU A 16 -5.62 -7.32 -1.00
CA GLU A 16 -4.93 -7.78 0.22
C GLU A 16 -3.40 -7.67 0.11
N GLY A 17 -2.83 -7.80 -1.08
CA GLY A 17 -1.42 -7.56 -1.32
C GLY A 17 -1.00 -6.12 -0.98
N SER A 18 -1.76 -5.13 -1.46
CA SER A 18 -1.55 -3.72 -1.11
C SER A 18 -1.75 -3.48 0.38
N CYS A 19 -2.82 -4.03 0.96
CA CYS A 19 -3.10 -3.93 2.39
C CYS A 19 -1.91 -4.42 3.25
N LYS A 20 -1.33 -5.58 2.91
CA LYS A 20 -0.15 -6.14 3.60
C LYS A 20 1.09 -5.26 3.43
N ILE A 21 1.39 -4.80 2.22
CA ILE A 21 2.58 -3.97 1.95
C ILE A 21 2.49 -2.63 2.68
N PHE A 22 1.34 -1.95 2.64
CA PHE A 22 1.16 -0.68 3.35
C PHE A 22 1.18 -0.86 4.86
N SER A 23 0.53 -1.91 5.38
CA SER A 23 0.60 -2.19 6.82
C SER A 23 2.03 -2.53 7.27
N PHE A 24 2.79 -3.26 6.46
CA PHE A 24 4.20 -3.54 6.73
C PHE A 24 5.02 -2.24 6.74
N GLY A 25 4.79 -1.36 5.77
CA GLY A 25 5.46 -0.06 5.70
C GLY A 25 5.19 0.81 6.91
N LEU A 26 3.95 0.85 7.42
CA LEU A 26 3.61 1.59 8.65
C LEU A 26 4.27 1.00 9.89
N VAL A 27 4.23 -0.34 10.05
CA VAL A 27 4.81 -1.01 11.23
C VAL A 27 6.32 -0.82 11.31
N HIS A 28 7.00 -0.65 10.18
CA HIS A 28 8.45 -0.52 10.11
C HIS A 28 8.94 0.89 9.74
N ASP A 29 8.07 1.91 9.81
CA ASP A 29 8.38 3.31 9.48
C ASP A 29 9.12 3.48 8.14
N LEU A 30 8.69 2.73 7.13
CA LEU A 30 9.31 2.78 5.80
C LEU A 30 8.99 4.09 5.09
N SER A 31 9.97 4.60 4.35
CA SER A 31 9.73 5.72 3.43
C SER A 31 8.79 5.31 2.30
N GLU A 32 8.13 6.29 1.68
CA GLU A 32 7.21 6.06 0.56
C GLU A 32 7.89 5.31 -0.59
N GLN A 33 9.11 5.69 -0.94
CA GLN A 33 9.88 5.03 -1.98
C GLN A 33 10.25 3.58 -1.62
N ALA A 34 10.54 3.30 -0.34
CA ALA A 34 10.80 1.94 0.12
C ALA A 34 9.54 1.08 -0.02
N VAL A 35 8.37 1.60 0.38
CA VAL A 35 7.08 0.91 0.21
C VAL A 35 6.72 0.68 -1.25
N LEU A 36 6.89 1.68 -2.12
CA LEU A 36 6.71 1.51 -3.56
C LEU A 36 7.62 0.41 -4.12
N SER A 37 8.86 0.33 -3.64
CA SER A 37 9.80 -0.71 -4.04
C SER A 37 9.37 -2.12 -3.63
N CYS A 38 8.62 -2.27 -2.51
CA CYS A 38 8.05 -3.54 -2.07
C CYS A 38 7.00 -4.10 -3.04
N PHE A 39 6.36 -3.28 -3.89
CA PHE A 39 5.46 -3.76 -4.93
C PHE A 39 6.18 -4.42 -6.12
N GLY A 40 7.51 -4.38 -6.14
CA GLY A 40 8.31 -5.15 -7.08
C GLY A 40 8.09 -4.73 -8.53
N ASP A 41 7.84 -5.72 -9.38
CA ASP A 41 7.61 -5.52 -10.82
C ASP A 41 6.31 -4.75 -11.11
N PHE A 42 5.30 -4.82 -10.24
CA PHE A 42 4.08 -4.03 -10.41
C PHE A 42 4.36 -2.53 -10.33
N TYR A 43 5.30 -2.10 -9.48
CA TYR A 43 5.73 -0.71 -9.48
C TYR A 43 6.72 -0.43 -10.62
N ARG A 44 7.82 -1.19 -10.68
CA ARG A 44 8.95 -0.86 -11.57
C ARG A 44 8.69 -1.07 -13.05
N LYS A 45 7.84 -2.03 -13.42
CA LYS A 45 7.53 -2.36 -14.81
C LYS A 45 6.14 -1.87 -15.17
N ASP A 46 5.12 -2.32 -14.43
CA ASP A 46 3.74 -2.07 -14.85
C ASP A 46 3.27 -0.61 -14.66
N VAL A 47 3.76 0.08 -13.63
CA VAL A 47 3.36 1.47 -13.34
C VAL A 47 4.36 2.46 -13.93
N LEU A 48 5.65 2.36 -13.59
CA LEU A 48 6.65 3.34 -14.04
C LEU A 48 6.86 3.37 -15.56
N GLN A 49 6.69 2.23 -16.26
CA GLN A 49 6.84 2.20 -17.73
C GLN A 49 5.53 2.50 -18.47
N ASN A 50 4.42 2.68 -17.75
CA ASN A 50 3.12 2.99 -18.32
C ASN A 50 2.45 4.12 -17.53
N PRO A 51 2.93 5.37 -17.66
CA PRO A 51 2.45 6.49 -16.85
C PRO A 51 0.95 6.73 -16.99
N ASP A 52 0.39 6.55 -18.19
CA ASP A 52 -1.03 6.78 -18.50
C ASP A 52 -1.94 5.55 -18.24
N GLY A 53 -1.39 4.47 -17.68
CA GLY A 53 -2.16 3.27 -17.37
C GLY A 53 -3.10 3.42 -16.16
N GLU A 54 -4.18 2.66 -16.13
CA GLU A 54 -5.16 2.68 -15.02
C GLU A 54 -5.03 1.49 -14.06
N ARG A 55 -4.19 0.50 -14.40
CA ARG A 55 -3.96 -0.68 -13.54
C ARG A 55 -3.15 -0.29 -12.30
N HIS A 56 -3.30 -1.07 -11.24
CA HIS A 56 -2.61 -0.89 -9.95
C HIS A 56 -2.97 0.42 -9.25
N ALA A 57 -4.27 0.72 -9.15
CA ALA A 57 -4.80 1.94 -8.55
C ALA A 57 -4.19 2.30 -7.18
N ASN A 58 -3.90 1.32 -6.32
CA ASN A 58 -3.25 1.57 -5.03
C ASN A 58 -1.79 2.06 -5.16
N ILE A 59 -1.01 1.55 -6.11
CA ILE A 59 0.37 2.01 -6.30
C ILE A 59 0.35 3.45 -6.78
N ARG A 60 -0.54 3.76 -7.74
CA ARG A 60 -0.68 5.10 -8.33
C ARG A 60 -1.19 6.12 -7.33
N ALA A 61 -2.25 5.82 -6.60
CA ALA A 61 -2.75 6.69 -5.55
C ALA A 61 -1.68 6.96 -4.48
N PHE A 62 -0.88 5.95 -4.13
CA PHE A 62 0.20 6.14 -3.16
C PHE A 62 1.35 6.99 -3.71
N MET A 63 1.64 6.95 -5.02
CA MET A 63 2.59 7.89 -5.63
C MET A 63 2.11 9.35 -5.60
N GLU A 64 0.80 9.57 -5.61
CA GLU A 64 0.20 10.91 -5.59
C GLU A 64 0.08 11.48 -4.17
N SER A 65 -0.45 10.70 -3.24
CA SER A 65 -0.76 11.16 -1.89
C SER A 65 0.21 10.71 -0.82
N GLY A 66 1.08 9.74 -1.12
CA GLY A 66 2.02 9.19 -0.16
C GLY A 66 1.34 8.63 1.08
N TRP A 67 2.04 8.67 2.21
CA TRP A 67 1.50 8.24 3.50
C TRP A 67 0.31 9.08 3.98
N ALA A 68 0.25 10.36 3.58
CA ALA A 68 -0.85 11.24 3.96
C ALA A 68 -2.21 10.78 3.41
N GLY A 69 -2.22 10.00 2.33
CA GLY A 69 -3.44 9.40 1.79
C GLY A 69 -3.83 8.05 2.39
N ILE A 70 -2.95 7.40 3.16
CA ILE A 70 -3.23 6.09 3.74
C ILE A 70 -4.00 6.24 5.05
N GLN A 71 -5.17 5.61 5.11
CA GLN A 71 -5.96 5.52 6.34
C GLN A 71 -6.43 4.09 6.55
N PHE A 72 -5.95 3.48 7.63
CA PHE A 72 -6.43 2.18 8.09
C PHE A 72 -7.48 2.36 9.17
N GLU A 73 -8.56 1.57 9.11
CA GLU A 73 -9.56 1.54 10.20
C GLU A 73 -8.96 0.95 11.49
N CYS A 74 -8.06 -0.03 11.37
CA CYS A 74 -7.32 -0.67 12.45
C CYS A 74 -5.96 -1.19 11.92
N SER A 75 -4.98 -1.44 12.80
CA SER A 75 -3.71 -2.05 12.37
C SER A 75 -3.95 -3.42 11.73
N ALA A 76 -3.47 -3.63 10.50
CA ALA A 76 -3.70 -4.87 9.75
C ALA A 76 -2.65 -5.96 10.05
N LEU A 77 -1.53 -5.60 10.67
CA LEU A 77 -0.46 -6.51 11.08
C LEU A 77 -0.07 -6.23 12.53
N THR A 78 0.36 -7.29 13.21
CA THR A 78 0.99 -7.25 14.53
C THR A 78 2.22 -8.14 14.45
N ASP A 79 3.30 -7.75 15.13
CA ASP A 79 4.50 -8.56 15.20
C ASP A 79 4.17 -9.94 15.78
N LYS A 80 4.66 -11.00 15.15
CA LYS A 80 4.44 -12.38 15.62
C LYS A 80 5.03 -12.61 17.02
N SER A 81 6.04 -11.83 17.39
CA SER A 81 6.71 -11.86 18.69
C SER A 81 5.88 -11.20 19.81
N ALA A 82 4.84 -10.43 19.46
CA ALA A 82 4.01 -9.68 20.39
C ALA A 82 2.75 -10.46 20.86
N VAL A 83 2.58 -11.71 20.40
CA VAL A 83 1.49 -12.59 20.82
C VAL A 83 2.08 -13.66 21.75
N PHE A 84 1.95 -13.44 23.06
CA PHE A 84 2.31 -14.41 24.11
C PHE A 84 1.11 -15.28 24.48
#